data_AF-F9Q5Y8-F1
#
_entry.id   AF-F9Q5Y8-F1
#
_cell.length_a   1.000
_cell.length_b   1.000
_cell.length_c   1.000
_cell.angle_alpha   90.00
_cell.angle_beta   90.00
_cell.angle_gamma   90.00
#
_symmetry.space_group_name_H-M   'P 1'
#
loop_
_entity.id
_entity.type
_entity.pdbx_description
1 polymer ?
#
loop_
_entity_poly.entity_id
_entity_poly.type
_entity_poly.pdbx_seq_one_letter_code
_entity_poly.pdbx_strand_id
1 'polypeptide(L)'
;MAALRNSGRILGWGLLATLTVLSVQLYWQEVASKPPQLSEAMAVNLDDKQQIHIPIEQVKDGKLHRFVWIADDGKAVRFFVINRQADKLSLAVVFDACLLCGDQGYVMQDNQVICVGCGVHMFIPSIGKPGGCNPVPIEDWQQTESEILINRSNLEEGLNLFSTIVEIEVKDPISGAKMKNTHTEHKYSYEGRTYFFENEKNLDLFRDDPEKYLGKEE
;
A
#
# COMPACT_ATOMS: atom_id res chain seq x y z
N MET A 1 -2.15 -63.24 23.70
CA MET A 1 -2.18 -61.99 24.49
C MET A 1 -0.99 -61.06 24.24
N ALA A 2 0.26 -61.54 24.17
CA ALA A 2 1.43 -60.68 23.93
C ALA A 2 1.43 -59.95 22.57
N ALA A 3 0.99 -60.62 21.49
CA ALA A 3 0.92 -60.04 20.14
C ALA A 3 -0.08 -58.86 20.05
N LEU A 4 -1.29 -59.02 20.61
CA LEU A 4 -2.32 -57.97 20.68
C LEU A 4 -1.81 -56.71 21.42
N ARG A 5 -1.09 -56.91 22.53
CA ARG A 5 -0.47 -55.82 23.29
C ARG A 5 0.62 -55.10 22.49
N ASN A 6 1.36 -55.82 21.67
CA ASN A 6 2.41 -55.25 20.83
C ASN A 6 1.81 -54.47 19.64
N SER A 7 0.76 -55.00 19.00
CA SER A 7 0.01 -54.31 17.94
C SER A 7 -0.64 -53.01 18.43
N GLY A 8 -1.26 -53.01 19.62
CA GLY A 8 -1.82 -51.80 20.21
C GLY A 8 -0.77 -50.71 20.49
N ARG A 9 0.43 -51.11 20.94
CA ARG A 9 1.56 -50.19 21.13
C ARG A 9 2.06 -49.60 19.81
N ILE A 10 2.19 -50.44 18.77
CA ILE A 10 2.62 -49.99 17.44
C ILE A 10 1.60 -49.00 16.85
N LEU A 11 0.30 -49.29 16.95
CA LEU A 11 -0.76 -48.39 16.51
C LEU A 11 -0.76 -47.07 17.30
N GLY A 12 -0.57 -47.13 18.62
CA GLY A 12 -0.46 -45.93 19.47
C GLY A 12 0.74 -45.05 19.10
N TRP A 13 1.92 -45.64 18.88
CA TRP A 13 3.11 -44.92 18.41
C TRP A 13 2.93 -44.37 17.00
N GLY A 14 2.28 -45.12 16.11
CA GLY A 14 1.94 -44.66 14.77
C GLY A 14 1.04 -43.42 14.80
N LEU A 15 -0.05 -43.46 15.58
CA LEU A 15 -0.95 -42.33 15.75
C LEU A 15 -0.21 -41.10 16.32
N LEU A 16 0.61 -41.29 17.36
CA LEU A 16 1.38 -40.19 17.96
C LEU A 16 2.38 -39.57 16.97
N ALA A 17 3.06 -40.39 16.17
CA ALA A 17 3.97 -39.92 15.14
C ALA A 17 3.22 -39.13 14.05
N THR A 18 2.08 -39.63 13.58
CA THR A 18 1.24 -38.93 12.60
C THR A 18 0.73 -37.60 13.15
N LEU A 19 0.23 -37.57 14.39
CA LEU A 19 -0.24 -36.32 15.02
C LEU A 19 0.89 -35.31 15.14
N THR A 20 2.07 -35.74 15.57
CA THR A 20 3.25 -34.85 15.66
C THR A 20 3.60 -34.26 14.30
N VAL A 21 3.66 -35.09 13.25
CA VAL A 21 3.96 -34.63 11.89
C VAL A 21 2.90 -33.63 11.41
N LEU A 22 1.61 -33.92 11.61
CA LEU A 22 0.53 -33.01 11.22
C LEU A 22 0.60 -31.69 11.99
N SER A 23 0.87 -31.71 13.29
CA SER A 23 1.03 -30.48 14.09
C SER A 23 2.21 -29.64 13.63
N VAL A 24 3.35 -30.25 13.30
CA VAL A 24 4.51 -29.54 12.76
C VAL A 24 4.20 -28.94 11.38
N GLN A 25 3.50 -29.67 10.51
CA GLN A 25 3.08 -29.18 9.19
C GLN A 25 2.12 -27.99 9.33
N LEU A 26 1.12 -28.08 10.21
CA LEU A 26 0.19 -27.00 10.50
C LEU A 26 0.90 -25.77 11.08
N TYR A 27 1.85 -25.98 11.99
CA TYR A 27 2.66 -24.88 12.53
C TYR A 27 3.47 -24.19 11.44
N TRP A 28 4.11 -24.96 10.55
CA TRP A 28 4.85 -24.38 9.44
C TRP A 28 3.95 -23.57 8.53
N GLN A 29 2.83 -24.15 8.10
CA GLN A 29 1.88 -23.52 7.20
C GLN A 29 1.23 -22.26 7.78
N GLU A 30 0.83 -22.30 9.06
CA GLU A 30 0.02 -21.24 9.67
C GLU A 30 0.80 -20.22 10.49
N VAL A 31 2.07 -20.50 10.80
CA VAL A 31 2.86 -19.62 11.67
C VAL A 31 4.20 -19.31 11.02
N ALA A 32 5.02 -20.34 10.79
CA ALA A 32 6.41 -20.11 10.41
C ALA A 32 6.57 -19.60 8.95
N SER A 33 5.67 -19.97 8.04
CA SER A 33 5.73 -19.55 6.64
C SER A 33 4.94 -18.29 6.32
N LYS A 34 4.27 -17.66 7.31
CA LYS A 34 3.54 -16.42 7.05
C LYS A 34 4.53 -15.29 6.76
N PRO A 35 4.35 -14.54 5.65
CA PRO A 35 5.19 -13.38 5.38
C PRO A 35 5.02 -12.36 6.51
N PRO A 36 6.05 -11.55 6.78
CA PRO A 36 5.96 -10.52 7.79
C PRO A 36 4.86 -9.51 7.41
N GLN A 37 4.07 -9.10 8.40
CA GLN A 37 2.98 -8.16 8.18
C GLN A 37 3.51 -6.72 8.07
N LEU A 38 2.94 -5.96 7.14
CA LEU A 38 3.18 -4.53 7.02
C LEU A 38 2.69 -3.82 8.29
N SER A 39 3.44 -2.81 8.77
CA SER A 39 2.92 -1.92 9.81
C SER A 39 1.74 -1.12 9.27
N GLU A 40 0.81 -0.74 10.15
CA GLU A 40 -0.34 0.07 9.80
C GLU A 40 0.07 1.35 9.06
N ALA A 41 -0.69 1.70 8.03
CA ALA A 41 -0.47 2.91 7.24
C ALA A 41 -1.31 4.05 7.82
N MET A 42 -0.65 5.17 8.13
CA MET A 42 -1.37 6.36 8.56
C MET A 42 -2.05 7.03 7.36
N ALA A 43 -3.37 7.22 7.45
CA ALA A 43 -4.11 7.91 6.41
C ALA A 43 -3.69 9.38 6.33
N VAL A 44 -3.51 9.88 5.11
CA VAL A 44 -3.11 11.26 4.82
C VAL A 44 -4.06 11.86 3.79
N ASN A 45 -4.37 13.14 3.98
CA ASN A 45 -5.24 13.91 3.11
C ASN A 45 -4.45 15.04 2.45
N LEU A 46 -4.88 15.42 1.26
CA LEU A 46 -4.37 16.58 0.56
C LEU A 46 -4.95 17.86 1.19
N ASP A 47 -4.15 18.91 1.25
CA ASP A 47 -4.59 20.25 1.61
C ASP A 47 -5.26 20.97 0.41
N ASP A 48 -5.63 22.24 0.61
CA ASP A 48 -6.24 23.08 -0.43
C ASP A 48 -5.33 23.28 -1.65
N LYS A 49 -4.01 23.12 -1.48
CA LYS A 49 -3.00 23.23 -2.55
C LYS A 49 -2.65 21.88 -3.18
N GLN A 50 -3.40 20.82 -2.87
CA GLN A 50 -3.16 19.46 -3.34
C GLN A 50 -1.80 18.89 -2.86
N GLN A 51 -1.43 19.17 -1.60
CA GLN A 51 -0.18 18.72 -0.97
C GLN A 51 -0.45 17.93 0.31
N ILE A 52 0.38 16.92 0.56
CA ILE A 52 0.50 16.23 1.84
C ILE A 52 1.63 16.86 2.64
N HIS A 53 1.37 17.11 3.91
CA HIS A 53 2.33 17.64 4.88
C HIS A 53 2.71 16.55 5.90
N ILE A 54 4.00 16.22 5.99
CA ILE A 54 4.51 15.24 6.95
C ILE A 54 5.58 15.90 7.82
N PRO A 55 5.35 16.07 9.14
CA PRO A 55 6.36 16.63 10.03
C PRO A 55 7.65 15.80 10.07
N ILE A 56 8.81 16.43 9.93
CA ILE A 56 10.12 15.76 9.99
C ILE A 56 10.34 15.08 11.34
N GLU A 57 9.86 15.69 12.43
CA GLU A 57 9.93 15.12 13.79
C GLU A 57 9.29 13.72 13.88
N GLN A 58 8.26 13.45 13.08
CA GLN A 58 7.60 12.15 13.05
C GLN A 58 8.48 11.07 12.43
N VAL A 59 9.32 11.41 11.44
CA VAL A 59 9.94 10.44 10.53
C VAL A 59 11.48 10.40 10.59
N LYS A 60 12.10 11.26 11.41
CA LYS A 60 13.57 11.37 11.52
C LYS A 60 14.25 10.29 12.37
N ASP A 61 13.48 9.43 13.04
CA ASP A 61 13.97 8.44 14.02
C ASP A 61 14.68 7.22 13.42
N GLY A 62 14.81 7.17 12.09
CA GLY A 62 15.46 6.07 11.36
C GLY A 62 14.55 4.87 11.09
N LYS A 63 13.29 4.91 11.54
CA LYS A 63 12.31 3.86 11.28
C LYS A 63 11.57 4.09 9.96
N LEU A 64 10.91 3.04 9.50
CA LEU A 64 9.98 3.10 8.38
C LEU A 64 8.62 3.61 8.89
N HIS A 65 8.20 4.78 8.40
CA HIS A 65 6.89 5.38 8.68
C HIS A 65 6.00 5.27 7.46
N ARG A 66 4.91 4.49 7.55
CA ARG A 66 4.02 4.22 6.43
C ARG A 66 2.81 5.13 6.44
N PHE A 67 2.45 5.59 5.25
CA PHE A 67 1.31 6.43 4.98
C PHE A 67 0.48 5.85 3.83
N VAL A 68 -0.79 6.24 3.76
CA VAL A 68 -1.67 5.88 2.64
C VAL A 68 -2.49 7.09 2.21
N TRP A 69 -2.45 7.38 0.92
CA TRP A 69 -3.34 8.32 0.25
C TRP A 69 -4.35 7.52 -0.59
N ILE A 70 -5.63 7.89 -0.49
CA ILE A 70 -6.69 7.31 -1.31
C ILE A 70 -6.91 8.24 -2.50
N ALA A 71 -6.60 7.78 -3.70
CA ALA A 71 -6.85 8.51 -4.92
C ALA A 71 -8.36 8.62 -5.20
N ASP A 72 -8.75 9.53 -6.08
CA ASP A 72 -10.17 9.74 -6.42
C ASP A 72 -10.82 8.49 -6.99
N ASP A 73 -10.06 7.61 -7.65
CA ASP A 73 -10.59 6.34 -8.16
C ASP A 73 -10.73 5.24 -7.08
N GLY A 74 -10.36 5.56 -5.84
CA GLY A 74 -10.34 4.69 -4.67
C GLY A 74 -9.04 3.90 -4.51
N LYS A 75 -8.05 4.03 -5.40
CA LYS A 75 -6.77 3.31 -5.23
C LYS A 75 -6.07 3.75 -3.96
N ALA A 76 -5.67 2.78 -3.14
CA ALA A 76 -4.87 3.00 -1.94
C ALA A 76 -3.38 3.05 -2.29
N VAL A 77 -2.86 4.27 -2.47
CA VAL A 77 -1.45 4.52 -2.75
C VAL A 77 -0.69 4.57 -1.43
N ARG A 78 0.04 3.49 -1.13
CA ARG A 78 0.88 3.42 0.07
C ARG A 78 2.27 3.93 -0.22
N PHE A 79 2.83 4.67 0.72
CA PHE A 79 4.21 5.12 0.65
C PHE A 79 4.81 5.14 2.04
N PHE A 80 6.12 5.24 2.14
CA PHE A 80 6.76 5.40 3.42
C PHE A 80 7.91 6.39 3.37
N VAL A 81 8.21 6.94 4.53
CA VAL A 81 9.35 7.82 4.76
C VAL A 81 10.31 7.13 5.71
N ILE A 82 11.61 7.23 5.42
CA ILE A 82 12.68 6.71 6.28
C ILE A 82 13.85 7.69 6.29
N ASN A 83 14.42 7.94 7.47
CA ASN A 83 15.72 8.57 7.60
C ASN A 83 16.83 7.54 7.39
N ARG A 84 17.61 7.71 6.32
CA ARG A 84 18.58 6.70 5.87
C ARG A 84 19.86 6.65 6.70
N GLN A 85 20.10 7.66 7.53
CA GLN A 85 21.32 7.84 8.30
C GLN A 85 20.97 8.19 9.74
N ALA A 86 21.65 7.55 10.69
CA ALA A 86 21.37 7.74 12.12
C ALA A 86 21.95 9.07 12.65
N ASP A 87 23.02 9.57 12.03
CA ASP A 87 23.81 10.71 12.48
C ASP A 87 23.41 12.04 11.82
N LYS A 88 22.67 11.99 10.71
CA LYS A 88 22.17 13.18 10.02
C LYS A 88 20.83 12.93 9.35
N LEU A 89 20.10 14.02 9.11
CA LEU A 89 18.84 13.98 8.38
C LEU A 89 19.10 13.66 6.91
N SER A 90 18.71 12.47 6.47
CA SER A 90 18.85 11.97 5.11
C SER A 90 17.57 11.21 4.73
N LEU A 91 16.48 11.95 4.55
CA LEU A 91 15.17 11.38 4.27
C LEU A 91 15.12 10.77 2.86
N ALA A 92 14.28 9.74 2.72
CA ALA A 92 13.80 9.23 1.44
C ALA A 92 12.29 9.03 1.55
N VAL A 93 11.59 9.44 0.49
CA VAL A 93 10.14 9.30 0.32
C VAL A 93 9.94 8.36 -0.86
N VAL A 94 9.32 7.21 -0.62
CA VAL A 94 9.22 6.15 -1.62
C VAL A 94 7.87 5.46 -1.55
N PHE A 95 7.38 4.97 -2.68
CA PHE A 95 6.21 4.10 -2.70
C PHE A 95 6.50 2.81 -1.93
N ASP A 96 5.49 2.29 -1.22
CA ASP A 96 5.54 0.98 -0.55
C ASP A 96 5.32 -0.14 -1.57
N ALA A 97 6.11 -0.09 -2.65
CA ALA A 97 6.03 -0.97 -3.81
C ALA A 97 7.36 -0.98 -4.58
N CYS A 98 7.60 -2.03 -5.36
CA CYS A 98 8.77 -2.14 -6.23
C CYS A 98 8.39 -2.61 -7.63
N LEU A 99 9.28 -2.38 -8.59
CA LEU A 99 9.03 -2.72 -10.00
C LEU A 99 8.93 -4.23 -10.26
N LEU A 100 9.40 -5.07 -9.33
CA LEU A 100 9.44 -6.53 -9.51
C LEU A 100 8.30 -7.25 -8.77
N CYS A 101 8.01 -6.84 -7.54
CA CYS A 101 7.01 -7.48 -6.69
C CYS A 101 5.70 -6.68 -6.62
N GLY A 102 5.64 -5.46 -7.14
CA GLY A 102 4.46 -4.59 -7.03
C GLY A 102 4.23 -4.13 -5.59
N ASP A 103 2.96 -4.02 -5.20
CA ASP A 103 2.49 -3.52 -3.91
C ASP A 103 2.52 -4.54 -2.76
N GLN A 104 3.45 -5.53 -2.79
CA GLN A 104 3.65 -6.42 -1.64
C GLN A 104 4.17 -5.66 -0.40
N GLY A 105 4.86 -4.53 -0.62
CA GLY A 105 5.34 -3.64 0.42
C GLY A 105 6.62 -4.09 1.13
N TYR A 106 7.01 -3.28 2.12
CA TYR A 106 8.26 -3.43 2.86
C TYR A 106 8.03 -3.47 4.38
N VAL A 107 8.79 -4.29 5.09
CA VAL A 107 8.80 -4.30 6.56
C VAL A 107 10.14 -3.85 7.09
N MET A 108 10.15 -3.29 8.30
CA MET A 108 11.38 -3.09 9.03
C MET A 108 11.48 -4.10 10.17
N GLN A 109 12.51 -4.94 10.14
CA GLN A 109 12.82 -5.94 11.16
C GLN A 109 14.31 -5.88 11.47
N ASP A 110 14.68 -5.94 12.76
CA ASP A 110 16.08 -5.92 13.19
C ASP A 110 16.92 -4.79 12.56
N ASN A 111 16.31 -3.60 12.42
CA ASN A 111 16.92 -2.41 11.80
C ASN A 111 17.32 -2.61 10.32
N GLN A 112 16.63 -3.51 9.62
CA GLN A 112 16.75 -3.76 8.19
C GLN A 112 15.39 -3.58 7.53
N VAL A 113 15.39 -3.08 6.30
CA VAL A 113 14.17 -2.97 5.47
C VAL A 113 14.13 -4.17 4.53
N ILE A 114 13.02 -4.90 4.49
CA ILE A 114 12.89 -6.17 3.76
C ILE A 114 11.66 -6.10 2.86
N CYS A 115 11.81 -6.48 1.59
CA CYS A 115 10.68 -6.64 0.68
C CYS A 115 9.86 -7.87 1.07
N VAL A 116 8.56 -7.71 1.32
CA VAL A 116 7.69 -8.83 1.72
C VAL A 116 7.54 -9.86 0.60
N GLY A 117 7.56 -9.41 -0.66
CA GLY A 117 7.33 -10.29 -1.82
C GLY A 117 8.49 -11.25 -2.12
N CYS A 118 9.75 -10.82 -1.95
CA CYS A 118 10.92 -11.63 -2.32
C CYS A 118 11.92 -11.86 -1.18
N GLY A 119 11.70 -11.26 0.00
CA GLY A 119 12.57 -11.41 1.17
C GLY A 119 13.94 -10.75 1.05
N VAL A 120 14.19 -9.95 0.00
CA VAL A 120 15.49 -9.27 -0.17
C VAL A 120 15.62 -8.14 0.85
N HIS A 121 16.78 -8.08 1.50
CA HIS A 121 17.14 -7.05 2.47
C HIS A 121 17.70 -5.83 1.75
N MET A 122 17.10 -4.68 1.98
CA MET A 122 17.51 -3.41 1.40
C MET A 122 18.66 -2.82 2.20
N PHE A 123 19.64 -2.29 1.48
CA PHE A 123 20.62 -1.41 2.09
C PHE A 123 19.97 -0.06 2.34
N ILE A 124 19.67 0.30 3.60
CA ILE A 124 18.91 1.51 3.94
C ILE A 124 19.44 2.78 3.24
N PRO A 125 20.77 3.03 3.14
CA PRO A 125 21.29 4.18 2.42
C PRO A 125 21.01 4.20 0.90
N SER A 126 20.63 3.08 0.28
CA SER A 126 20.21 3.04 -1.13
C SER A 126 18.73 3.31 -1.35
N ILE A 127 17.90 3.32 -0.30
CA ILE A 127 16.47 3.64 -0.44
C ILE A 127 16.33 5.07 -1.01
N GLY A 128 15.42 5.24 -1.96
CA GLY A 128 15.29 6.47 -2.76
C GLY A 128 16.22 6.54 -3.97
N LYS A 129 17.02 5.50 -4.26
CA LYS A 129 17.68 5.33 -5.56
C LYS A 129 16.91 4.30 -6.39
N PRO A 130 16.58 4.60 -7.66
CA PRO A 130 15.81 3.69 -8.49
C PRO A 130 16.61 2.41 -8.82
N GLY A 131 15.88 1.33 -9.11
CA GLY A 131 16.44 0.08 -9.67
C GLY A 131 16.45 -1.12 -8.72
N GLY A 132 16.46 -2.31 -9.31
CA GLY A 132 16.49 -3.58 -8.58
C GLY A 132 15.26 -3.80 -7.69
N CYS A 133 15.50 -4.28 -6.47
CA CYS A 133 14.46 -4.49 -5.46
C CYS A 133 14.22 -3.25 -4.56
N ASN A 134 14.86 -2.11 -4.84
CA ASN A 134 14.61 -0.90 -4.04
C ASN A 134 13.15 -0.42 -4.23
N PRO A 135 12.56 0.16 -3.18
CA PRO A 135 11.26 0.82 -3.30
C PRO A 135 11.31 1.91 -4.38
N VAL A 136 10.23 2.05 -5.15
CA VAL A 136 10.17 3.06 -6.21
C VAL A 136 10.17 4.46 -5.56
N PRO A 137 11.12 5.35 -5.91
CA PRO A 137 11.12 6.71 -5.37
C PRO A 137 9.87 7.49 -5.79
N ILE A 138 9.36 8.30 -4.86
CA ILE A 138 8.48 9.40 -5.22
C ILE A 138 9.42 10.55 -5.62
N GLU A 139 9.32 11.02 -6.85
CA GLU A 139 10.17 12.10 -7.35
C GLU A 139 9.59 13.47 -6.98
N ASP A 140 10.43 14.52 -7.02
CA ASP A 140 10.05 15.93 -6.88
C ASP A 140 9.26 16.33 -5.61
N TRP A 141 9.34 15.54 -4.53
CA TRP A 141 8.89 15.96 -3.21
C TRP A 141 9.83 17.04 -2.64
N GLN A 142 9.32 17.86 -1.72
CA GLN A 142 10.07 18.99 -1.15
C GLN A 142 10.29 18.80 0.35
N GLN A 143 11.42 19.32 0.83
CA GLN A 143 11.74 19.37 2.26
C GLN A 143 11.84 20.83 2.71
N THR A 144 11.09 21.20 3.72
CA THR A 144 11.27 22.47 4.46
C THR A 144 12.16 22.23 5.68
N GLU A 145 12.27 23.22 6.57
CA GLU A 145 12.98 23.04 7.84
C GLU A 145 12.24 22.08 8.81
N SER A 146 10.91 21.96 8.68
CA SER A 146 10.06 21.25 9.66
C SER A 146 9.25 20.10 9.06
N GLU A 147 9.05 20.06 7.74
CA GLU A 147 8.13 19.11 7.10
C GLU A 147 8.60 18.67 5.71
N ILE A 148 8.04 17.55 5.28
CA ILE A 148 8.06 17.05 3.91
C ILE A 148 6.73 17.44 3.25
N LEU A 149 6.82 17.93 2.02
CA LEU A 149 5.69 18.26 1.15
C LEU A 149 5.68 17.30 -0.05
N ILE A 150 4.55 16.66 -0.29
CA ILE A 150 4.36 15.74 -1.43
C ILE A 150 3.12 16.22 -2.19
N ASN A 151 3.28 16.59 -3.47
CA ASN A 151 2.14 16.98 -4.28
C ASN A 151 1.34 15.74 -4.71
N ARG A 152 0.05 15.95 -4.95
CA ARG A 152 -0.84 14.96 -5.56
C ARG A 152 -0.23 14.31 -6.81
N SER A 153 0.33 15.11 -7.72
CA SER A 153 0.96 14.60 -8.95
C SER A 153 2.09 13.60 -8.68
N ASN A 154 2.88 13.82 -7.62
CA ASN A 154 3.95 12.91 -7.25
C ASN A 154 3.42 11.54 -6.81
N LEU A 155 2.25 11.50 -6.17
CA LEU A 155 1.59 10.25 -5.77
C LEU A 155 0.92 9.55 -6.94
N GLU A 156 0.36 10.33 -7.87
CA GLU A 156 -0.33 9.82 -9.06
C GLU A 156 0.59 9.01 -9.98
N GLU A 157 1.89 9.35 -10.02
CA GLU A 157 2.92 8.57 -10.72
C GLU A 157 2.99 7.11 -10.27
N GLY A 158 2.63 6.82 -9.01
CA GLY A 158 2.63 5.49 -8.42
C GLY A 158 1.35 4.69 -8.60
N LEU A 159 0.28 5.25 -9.18
CA LEU A 159 -1.05 4.60 -9.24
C LEU A 159 -1.05 3.22 -9.90
N ASN A 160 -0.11 2.97 -10.81
CA ASN A 160 0.02 1.68 -11.51
C ASN A 160 0.79 0.63 -10.70
N LEU A 161 1.44 1.03 -9.60
CA LEU A 161 2.13 0.11 -8.69
C LEU A 161 1.16 -0.56 -7.71
N PHE A 162 -0.02 0.02 -7.50
CA PHE A 162 -0.99 -0.41 -6.49
C PHE A 162 -2.24 -1.02 -7.13
N SER A 163 -2.67 -2.15 -6.56
CA SER A 163 -3.85 -2.91 -7.00
C SER A 163 -5.04 -2.74 -6.05
N THR A 164 -4.80 -2.32 -4.81
CA THR A 164 -5.83 -2.21 -3.77
C THR A 164 -6.76 -1.03 -4.06
N ILE A 165 -8.05 -1.31 -4.19
CA ILE A 165 -9.12 -0.30 -4.32
C ILE A 165 -9.95 -0.32 -3.04
N VAL A 166 -10.09 0.85 -2.43
CA VAL A 166 -10.98 1.09 -1.29
C VAL A 166 -12.33 1.54 -1.80
N GLU A 167 -13.40 1.01 -1.19
CA GLU A 167 -14.76 1.44 -1.50
C GLU A 167 -15.02 2.84 -0.92
N ILE A 168 -15.19 3.81 -1.79
CA ILE A 168 -15.51 5.20 -1.44
C ILE A 168 -16.90 5.56 -1.95
N GLU A 169 -17.58 6.46 -1.24
CA GLU A 169 -18.82 7.05 -1.74
C GLU A 169 -18.48 8.11 -2.79
N VAL A 170 -19.07 7.96 -3.97
CA VAL A 170 -18.92 8.87 -5.11
C VAL A 170 -20.28 9.37 -5.56
N LYS A 171 -20.30 10.55 -6.19
CA LYS A 171 -21.51 11.20 -6.68
C LYS A 171 -21.39 11.44 -8.18
N ASP A 172 -22.42 11.04 -8.93
CA ASP A 172 -22.56 11.38 -10.33
C ASP A 172 -22.78 12.90 -10.48
N PRO A 173 -21.90 13.65 -11.18
CA PRO A 173 -22.03 15.10 -11.32
C PRO A 173 -23.23 15.50 -12.20
N ILE A 174 -23.77 14.58 -13.01
CA ILE A 174 -24.91 14.81 -13.90
C ILE A 174 -26.24 14.54 -13.19
N SER A 175 -26.41 13.34 -12.61
CA SER A 175 -27.68 12.93 -11.97
C SER A 175 -27.75 13.26 -10.48
N GLY A 176 -26.59 13.45 -9.83
CA GLY A 176 -26.49 13.59 -8.38
C GLY A 176 -26.62 12.27 -7.61
N ALA A 177 -26.76 11.14 -8.30
CA ALA A 177 -26.84 9.82 -7.68
C ALA A 177 -25.57 9.51 -6.87
N LYS A 178 -25.74 8.98 -5.66
CA LYS A 178 -24.65 8.51 -4.82
C LYS A 178 -24.47 7.01 -5.02
N MET A 179 -23.23 6.57 -5.20
CA MET A 179 -22.89 5.15 -5.36
C MET A 179 -21.51 4.86 -4.79
N LYS A 180 -21.10 3.59 -4.80
CA LYS A 180 -19.71 3.21 -4.55
C LYS A 180 -18.91 3.25 -5.85
N ASN A 181 -17.65 3.66 -5.79
CA ASN A 181 -16.74 3.61 -6.95
C ASN A 181 -16.63 2.20 -7.56
N THR A 182 -16.84 1.14 -6.77
CA THR A 182 -16.84 -0.26 -7.21
C THR A 182 -18.12 -0.71 -7.91
N HIS A 183 -19.20 0.08 -7.86
CA HIS A 183 -20.51 -0.27 -8.42
C HIS A 183 -20.73 0.25 -9.85
N THR A 184 -19.74 0.95 -10.43
CA THR A 184 -19.80 1.42 -11.81
C THR A 184 -18.43 1.30 -12.48
N GLU A 185 -18.44 0.93 -13.75
CA GLU A 185 -17.27 0.94 -14.62
C GLU A 185 -17.16 2.26 -15.42
N HIS A 186 -18.19 3.09 -15.38
CA HIS A 186 -18.23 4.37 -16.06
C HIS A 186 -17.52 5.44 -15.24
N LYS A 187 -16.29 5.78 -15.65
CA LYS A 187 -15.48 6.84 -15.05
C LYS A 187 -14.74 7.66 -16.08
N TYR A 188 -14.43 8.90 -15.72
CA TYR A 188 -13.67 9.82 -16.56
C TYR A 188 -12.73 10.67 -15.72
N SER A 189 -11.50 10.85 -16.18
CA SER A 189 -10.51 11.69 -15.51
C SER A 189 -10.44 13.05 -16.20
N TYR A 190 -10.61 14.12 -15.43
CA TYR A 190 -10.56 15.51 -15.89
C TYR A 190 -9.87 16.38 -14.86
N GLU A 191 -8.91 17.20 -15.28
CA GLU A 191 -8.11 18.10 -14.41
C GLU A 191 -7.52 17.41 -13.17
N GLY A 192 -7.00 16.20 -13.35
CA GLY A 192 -6.40 15.41 -12.26
C GLY A 192 -7.39 14.78 -11.30
N ARG A 193 -8.70 14.96 -11.49
CA ARG A 193 -9.75 14.30 -10.70
C ARG A 193 -10.45 13.19 -11.47
N THR A 194 -10.89 12.15 -10.76
CA THR A 194 -11.67 11.05 -11.36
C THR A 194 -13.14 11.16 -10.95
N TYR A 195 -14.02 11.22 -11.95
CA TYR A 195 -15.47 11.31 -11.80
C TYR A 195 -16.12 9.97 -12.16
N PHE A 196 -17.21 9.63 -11.49
CA PHE A 196 -17.95 8.38 -11.65
C PHE A 196 -19.38 8.65 -12.09
N PHE A 197 -19.91 7.77 -12.94
CA PHE A 197 -21.22 7.94 -13.57
C PHE A 197 -22.09 6.72 -13.37
N GLU A 198 -23.38 6.95 -13.17
CA GLU A 198 -24.38 5.87 -12.99
C GLU A 198 -24.57 5.06 -14.28
N ASN A 199 -24.34 5.68 -15.44
CA ASN A 199 -24.54 5.08 -16.75
C ASN A 199 -23.67 5.76 -17.83
N GLU A 200 -23.52 5.08 -18.97
CA GLU A 200 -22.77 5.55 -20.14
C GLU A 200 -23.24 6.91 -20.68
N LYS A 201 -24.55 7.18 -20.62
CA LYS A 201 -25.11 8.46 -21.10
C LYS A 201 -24.59 9.66 -20.29
N ASN A 202 -24.53 9.54 -18.96
CA ASN A 202 -23.99 10.60 -18.11
C ASN A 202 -22.49 10.79 -18.32
N LEU A 203 -21.76 9.70 -18.51
CA LEU A 203 -20.35 9.72 -18.89
C LEU A 203 -20.13 10.50 -20.19
N ASP A 204 -20.88 10.17 -21.25
CA ASP A 204 -20.77 10.86 -22.55
C ASP A 204 -21.10 12.34 -22.43
N LEU A 205 -22.19 12.70 -21.71
CA LEU A 205 -22.57 14.09 -21.47
C LEU A 205 -21.47 14.88 -20.76
N PHE A 206 -20.81 14.27 -19.76
CA PHE A 206 -19.70 14.90 -19.07
C PHE A 206 -18.46 15.02 -19.95
N ARG A 207 -18.11 13.97 -20.70
CA ARG A 207 -16.95 13.96 -21.58
C ARG A 207 -17.03 15.04 -22.67
N ASP A 208 -18.23 15.29 -23.18
CA ASP A 208 -18.47 16.28 -24.25
C ASP A 208 -18.37 17.74 -23.76
N ASP A 209 -18.76 18.01 -22.51
CA ASP A 209 -18.73 19.35 -21.90
C ASP A 209 -18.55 19.28 -20.36
N PRO A 210 -17.33 19.00 -19.86
CA PRO A 210 -17.09 18.84 -18.42
C PRO A 210 -17.37 20.12 -17.62
N GLU A 211 -16.94 21.27 -18.15
CA GLU A 211 -17.03 22.58 -17.47
C GLU A 211 -18.47 22.96 -17.11
N LYS A 212 -19.45 22.50 -17.88
CA LYS A 212 -20.88 22.75 -17.61
C LYS A 212 -21.37 22.12 -16.31
N TYR A 213 -20.78 21.00 -15.90
CA TYR A 213 -21.23 20.21 -14.74
C TYR A 213 -20.30 20.35 -13.54
N LEU A 214 -19.07 20.79 -13.78
CA LEU A 214 -18.15 21.27 -12.76
C LEU A 214 -18.53 22.72 -12.46
N GLY A 215 -19.51 22.91 -11.58
CA GLY A 215 -19.85 24.25 -11.10
C GLY A 215 -18.56 24.96 -10.68
N LYS A 216 -18.37 26.23 -11.11
CA LYS A 216 -17.19 27.03 -10.77
C LYS A 216 -16.91 26.86 -9.27
N GLU A 217 -15.83 26.16 -8.92
CA GLU A 217 -15.41 26.03 -7.54
C GLU A 217 -15.15 27.47 -7.02
N GLU A 218 -15.98 27.93 -6.08
CA GLU A 218 -15.74 29.15 -5.28
C GLU A 218 -14.73 28.84 -4.16
#